data_AF-A0A3B9MLM7-F1
#
_entry.id   AF-A0A3B9MLM7-F1
#
_cell.length_a   1.000
_cell.length_b   1.000
_cell.length_c   1.000
_cell.angle_alpha   90.00
_cell.angle_beta   90.00
_cell.angle_gamma   90.00
#
_symmetry.space_group_name_H-M   'P 1'
#
loop_
_entity.id
_entity.type
_entity.pdbx_description
1 polymer ?
#
loop_
_entity_poly.entity_id
_entity_poly.type
_entity_poly.pdbx_seq_one_letter_code
_entity_poly.pdbx_strand_id
1 'polypeptide(L)'
;MKRLVSILLTAFILIAPSSAFAWGDDGHQTVGKIASLRIKPRTAQQISQILKPGETLANIATWADSVKERVGKTDPDPDTNSFLQDIAHNEKNREWHYDDLPLNCKNYQTCTGFTPDNDIVHMLNICIRTLQGYPDPDHPLSQRNALKLLVHFLGD
;
A
#
# COMPACT_ATOMS: atom_id res chain seq x y z
N MET A 1 -2.10 -52.46 4.00
CA MET A 1 -1.00 -51.47 4.07
C MET A 1 -1.07 -50.40 2.97
N LYS A 2 -1.01 -50.73 1.68
CA LYS A 2 -1.03 -49.72 0.59
C LYS A 2 -2.21 -48.74 0.63
N ARG A 3 -3.43 -49.22 0.93
CA ARG A 3 -4.64 -48.38 1.07
C ARG A 3 -4.57 -47.41 2.26
N LEU A 4 -4.03 -47.85 3.40
CA LEU A 4 -3.84 -47.01 4.59
C LEU A 4 -2.80 -45.91 4.34
N VAL A 5 -1.70 -46.25 3.65
CA VAL A 5 -0.68 -45.27 3.24
C VAL A 5 -1.27 -44.25 2.27
N SER A 6 -2.07 -44.67 1.29
CA SER A 6 -2.77 -43.74 0.38
C SER A 6 -3.72 -42.81 1.12
N ILE A 7 -4.53 -43.32 2.06
CA ILE A 7 -5.46 -42.50 2.85
C ILE A 7 -4.71 -41.48 3.70
N LEU A 8 -3.60 -41.89 4.35
CA LEU A 8 -2.78 -40.99 5.16
C LEU A 8 -2.09 -39.91 4.31
N LEU A 9 -1.62 -40.23 3.09
CA LEU A 9 -1.05 -39.25 2.17
C LEU A 9 -2.08 -38.23 1.67
N THR A 10 -3.29 -38.69 1.31
CA THR A 10 -4.37 -37.79 0.86
C THR A 10 -4.83 -36.89 2.00
N ALA A 11 -4.94 -37.42 3.22
CA ALA A 11 -5.23 -36.62 4.40
C ALA A 11 -4.13 -35.57 4.65
N PHE A 12 -2.86 -35.92 4.54
CA PHE A 12 -1.75 -34.98 4.76
C PHE A 12 -1.74 -33.81 3.76
N ILE A 13 -2.11 -34.06 2.49
CA ILE A 13 -2.19 -33.01 1.45
C ILE A 13 -3.36 -32.05 1.70
N LEU A 14 -4.49 -32.54 2.21
CA LEU A 14 -5.69 -31.73 2.47
C LEU A 14 -5.55 -30.81 3.69
N ILE A 15 -4.58 -31.07 4.57
CA ILE A 15 -4.36 -30.29 5.79
C ILE A 15 -3.10 -29.41 5.66
N ALA A 16 -2.37 -29.51 4.55
CA ALA A 16 -1.21 -28.66 4.30
C ALA A 16 -1.70 -27.21 4.11
N PRO A 17 -1.21 -26.24 4.91
CA PRO A 17 -1.58 -24.85 4.72
C PRO A 17 -1.08 -24.40 3.35
N SER A 18 -2.00 -23.98 2.47
CA SER A 18 -1.63 -23.25 1.26
C SER A 18 -1.09 -21.88 1.67
N SER A 19 0.05 -21.47 1.14
CA SER A 19 0.48 -20.08 1.21
C SER A 19 -0.63 -19.21 0.59
N ALA A 20 -1.35 -18.47 1.42
CA ALA A 20 -2.16 -17.38 0.93
C ALA A 20 -1.20 -16.27 0.50
N PHE A 21 -1.01 -16.08 -0.80
CA PHE A 21 -0.32 -14.91 -1.36
C PHE A 21 -1.25 -13.69 -1.24
N ALA A 22 -1.65 -13.37 -0.02
CA ALA A 22 -2.42 -12.17 0.23
C ALA A 22 -1.51 -10.95 0.00
N TRP A 23 -2.03 -9.98 -0.75
CA TRP A 23 -1.51 -8.62 -0.87
C TRP A 23 -0.16 -8.42 -1.59
N GLY A 24 0.38 -9.42 -2.29
CA GLY A 24 1.36 -9.13 -3.36
C GLY A 24 0.73 -8.29 -4.49
N ASP A 25 1.42 -8.19 -5.63
CA ASP A 25 0.92 -7.37 -6.77
C ASP A 25 -0.55 -7.64 -7.13
N ASP A 26 -0.94 -8.91 -7.22
CA ASP A 26 -2.32 -9.31 -7.54
C ASP A 26 -3.33 -8.86 -6.47
N GLY A 27 -2.94 -8.87 -5.20
CA GLY A 27 -3.79 -8.46 -4.08
C GLY A 27 -4.05 -6.96 -4.13
N HIS A 28 -3.01 -6.13 -4.23
CA HIS A 28 -3.16 -4.69 -4.36
C HIS A 28 -3.94 -4.29 -5.62
N GLN A 29 -3.64 -4.90 -6.78
CA GLN A 29 -4.39 -4.65 -8.00
C GLN A 29 -5.87 -5.04 -7.85
N THR A 30 -6.17 -6.13 -7.14
CA THR A 30 -7.53 -6.56 -6.85
C THR A 30 -8.26 -5.55 -5.97
N VAL A 31 -7.65 -5.07 -4.88
CA VAL A 31 -8.22 -4.03 -4.00
C VAL A 31 -8.48 -2.76 -4.81
N GLY A 32 -7.49 -2.28 -5.56
CA GLY A 32 -7.61 -1.10 -6.42
C GLY A 32 -8.72 -1.25 -7.46
N LYS A 33 -8.86 -2.45 -8.06
CA LYS A 33 -9.94 -2.74 -9.01
C LYS A 33 -11.30 -2.71 -8.33
N ILE A 34 -11.46 -3.35 -7.18
CA ILE A 34 -12.71 -3.32 -6.40
C ILE A 34 -13.06 -1.89 -6.03
N ALA A 35 -12.11 -1.10 -5.54
CA ALA A 35 -12.32 0.32 -5.23
C ALA A 35 -12.86 1.09 -6.45
N SER A 36 -12.27 0.90 -7.63
CA SER A 36 -12.72 1.56 -8.87
C SER A 36 -14.18 1.26 -9.24
N LEU A 37 -14.70 0.09 -8.84
CA LEU A 37 -16.07 -0.34 -9.10
C LEU A 37 -17.07 0.16 -8.03
N ARG A 38 -16.58 0.63 -6.88
CA ARG A 38 -17.40 0.98 -5.70
C ARG A 38 -17.42 2.47 -5.38
N ILE A 39 -16.46 3.25 -5.89
CA ILE A 39 -16.44 4.70 -5.71
C ILE A 39 -17.59 5.40 -6.45
N LYS A 40 -18.00 6.56 -5.93
CA LYS A 40 -19.04 7.38 -6.56
C LYS A 40 -18.54 7.96 -7.89
N PRO A 41 -19.43 8.22 -8.87
CA PRO A 41 -19.04 8.82 -10.15
C PRO A 41 -18.28 10.15 -10.00
N ARG A 42 -18.67 11.00 -9.04
CA ARG A 42 -17.94 12.24 -8.73
C ARG A 42 -16.49 11.99 -8.28
N THR A 43 -16.28 10.98 -7.44
CA THR A 43 -14.94 10.59 -6.99
C THR A 43 -14.11 10.06 -8.16
N ALA A 44 -14.71 9.24 -9.03
CA ALA A 44 -14.05 8.75 -10.24
C ALA A 44 -13.61 9.90 -11.17
N GLN A 45 -14.46 10.92 -11.35
CA GLN A 45 -14.12 12.11 -12.12
C GLN A 45 -12.95 12.91 -11.52
N GLN A 46 -12.88 13.04 -10.19
CA GLN A 46 -11.76 13.71 -9.54
C GLN A 46 -10.46 12.92 -9.69
N ILE A 47 -10.52 11.60 -9.49
CA ILE A 47 -9.39 10.69 -9.70
C ILE A 47 -8.88 10.77 -11.14
N SER A 48 -9.76 10.86 -12.14
CA SER A 48 -9.33 10.97 -13.53
C SER A 48 -8.61 12.28 -13.86
N GLN A 49 -8.72 13.33 -13.03
CA GLN A 49 -7.92 14.55 -13.17
C GLN A 49 -6.52 14.41 -12.55
N ILE A 50 -6.34 13.46 -11.62
CA ILE A 50 -5.08 13.21 -10.92
C ILE A 50 -4.22 12.21 -11.70
N LEU A 51 -4.86 11.20 -12.29
CA LEU A 51 -4.19 10.11 -13.00
C LEU A 51 -3.71 10.51 -14.40
N LYS A 52 -2.57 9.95 -14.80
CA LYS A 52 -2.07 10.03 -16.18
C LYS A 52 -2.84 9.08 -17.09
N PRO A 53 -2.84 9.33 -18.42
CA PRO A 53 -3.41 8.38 -19.38
C PRO A 53 -2.86 6.97 -19.19
N GLY A 54 -3.74 5.98 -19.10
CA GLY A 54 -3.38 4.57 -18.88
C GLY A 54 -3.26 4.15 -17.41
N GLU A 55 -3.27 5.09 -16.47
CA GLU A 55 -3.33 4.76 -15.04
C GLU A 55 -4.75 4.42 -14.60
N THR A 56 -4.83 3.48 -13.68
CA THR A 56 -6.06 2.99 -13.05
C THR A 56 -5.79 2.75 -11.57
N LEU A 57 -6.82 2.71 -10.73
CA LEU A 57 -6.62 2.36 -9.33
C LEU A 57 -5.99 0.97 -9.15
N ALA A 58 -6.22 0.04 -10.08
CA ALA A 58 -5.60 -1.28 -10.03
C ALA A 58 -4.08 -1.20 -10.25
N ASN A 59 -3.63 -0.63 -11.37
CA ASN A 59 -2.20 -0.67 -11.71
C ASN A 59 -1.33 0.27 -10.87
N ILE A 60 -1.88 1.35 -10.31
CA ILE A 60 -1.11 2.20 -9.41
C ILE A 60 -0.99 1.62 -8.00
N ALA A 61 -1.81 0.63 -7.66
CA ALA A 61 -1.84 0.05 -6.32
C ALA A 61 -0.55 -0.66 -5.94
N THR A 62 0.34 -1.00 -6.89
CA THR A 62 1.64 -1.63 -6.62
C THR A 62 2.80 -0.62 -6.64
N TRP A 63 2.51 0.66 -6.89
CA TRP A 63 3.56 1.66 -7.10
C TRP A 63 4.40 1.90 -5.85
N ALA A 64 3.81 1.92 -4.66
CA ALA A 64 4.54 2.15 -3.40
C ALA A 64 5.64 1.10 -3.19
N ASP A 65 5.29 -0.17 -3.36
CA ASP A 65 6.23 -1.30 -3.35
C ASP A 65 7.32 -1.17 -4.41
N SER A 66 6.98 -0.64 -5.59
CA SER A 66 7.95 -0.44 -6.65
C SER A 66 8.99 0.63 -6.32
N VAL A 67 8.70 1.59 -5.42
CA VAL A 67 9.59 2.73 -5.10
C VAL A 67 10.30 2.62 -3.76
N LYS A 68 9.88 1.73 -2.85
CA LYS A 68 10.42 1.66 -1.48
C LYS A 68 11.91 1.33 -1.34
N GLU A 69 12.51 0.79 -2.39
CA GLU A 69 13.95 0.47 -2.49
C GLU A 69 14.71 1.34 -3.51
N ARG A 70 14.09 2.45 -3.93
CA ARG A 70 14.57 3.26 -5.05
C ARG A 70 14.80 4.72 -4.70
N VAL A 71 14.61 5.14 -3.45
CA VAL A 71 14.91 6.52 -3.04
C VAL A 71 16.37 6.84 -3.38
N GLY A 72 16.59 8.03 -3.94
CA GLY A 72 17.85 8.48 -4.53
C GLY A 72 18.10 8.01 -5.97
N LYS A 73 17.34 7.06 -6.51
CA LYS A 73 17.46 6.60 -7.91
C LYS A 73 16.63 7.48 -8.86
N THR A 74 16.99 7.47 -10.14
CA THR A 74 16.25 8.18 -11.19
C THR A 74 15.08 7.36 -11.70
N ASP A 75 14.03 8.06 -12.16
CA ASP A 75 12.87 7.48 -12.82
C ASP A 75 12.48 8.33 -14.04
N PRO A 76 12.06 7.73 -15.17
CA PRO A 76 11.60 8.49 -16.33
C PRO A 76 10.28 9.24 -16.10
N ASP A 77 9.44 8.82 -15.15
CA ASP A 77 8.22 9.53 -14.76
C ASP A 77 8.58 10.73 -13.86
N PRO A 78 8.38 12.00 -14.30
CA PRO A 78 8.89 13.16 -13.56
C PRO A 78 8.35 13.28 -12.13
N ASP A 79 7.10 12.85 -11.89
CA ASP A 79 6.44 12.92 -10.59
C ASP A 79 6.93 11.81 -9.64
N THR A 80 7.21 10.61 -10.16
CA THR A 80 7.92 9.55 -9.42
C THR A 80 9.37 9.97 -9.16
N ASN A 81 10.04 10.57 -10.13
CA ASN A 81 11.41 11.04 -9.96
C ASN A 81 11.51 12.11 -8.88
N SER A 82 10.60 13.10 -8.86
CA SER A 82 10.57 14.10 -7.79
C SER A 82 10.41 13.45 -6.40
N PHE A 83 9.55 12.43 -6.27
CA PHE A 83 9.42 11.66 -5.03
C PHE A 83 10.72 10.92 -4.67
N LEU A 84 11.34 10.22 -5.61
CA LEU A 84 12.58 9.48 -5.34
C LEU A 84 13.77 10.40 -5.01
N GLN A 85 13.81 11.61 -5.57
CA GLN A 85 14.90 12.57 -5.34
C GLN A 85 14.73 13.39 -4.06
N ASP A 86 13.53 13.42 -3.46
CA ASP A 86 13.29 14.02 -2.16
C ASP A 86 13.66 13.05 -1.02
N ILE A 87 14.96 12.81 -0.88
CA ILE A 87 15.53 11.84 0.07
C ILE A 87 15.17 12.22 1.50
N ALA A 88 15.20 13.51 1.84
CA ALA A 88 15.00 14.00 3.19
C ALA A 88 13.63 13.60 3.78
N HIS A 89 12.58 13.55 2.94
CA HIS A 89 11.25 13.19 3.38
C HIS A 89 10.90 11.72 3.09
N ASN A 90 11.49 11.12 2.03
CA ASN A 90 11.02 9.83 1.51
C ASN A 90 11.95 8.65 1.79
N GLU A 91 13.15 8.84 2.37
CA GLU A 91 14.12 7.74 2.60
C GLU A 91 13.59 6.56 3.42
N LYS A 92 12.61 6.82 4.29
CA LYS A 92 11.99 5.80 5.17
C LYS A 92 10.72 5.19 4.58
N ASN A 93 10.47 5.35 3.28
CA ASN A 93 9.20 4.93 2.68
C ASN A 93 8.87 3.43 2.80
N ARG A 94 9.85 2.57 3.06
CA ARG A 94 9.61 1.17 3.43
C ARG A 94 8.82 1.03 4.74
N GLU A 95 9.05 1.89 5.73
CA GLU A 95 8.42 1.83 7.05
C GLU A 95 6.94 2.22 7.00
N TRP A 96 6.51 2.88 5.93
CA TRP A 96 5.14 3.38 5.78
C TRP A 96 4.11 2.28 5.45
N HIS A 97 4.57 1.06 5.18
CA HIS A 97 3.73 -0.06 4.75
C HIS A 97 3.13 -0.86 5.90
N TYR A 98 3.52 -0.57 7.13
CA TYR A 98 3.11 -1.36 8.29
C TYR A 98 3.23 -0.55 9.58
N ASP A 99 2.84 -1.19 10.67
CA ASP A 99 3.15 -0.78 12.03
C ASP A 99 3.50 -2.03 12.84
N ASP A 100 4.48 -1.91 13.74
CA ASP A 100 5.00 -3.02 14.55
C ASP A 100 4.49 -2.91 15.99
N LEU A 101 3.40 -3.61 16.29
CA LEU A 101 2.77 -3.60 17.61
C LEU A 101 3.25 -4.77 18.50
N PRO A 102 3.47 -4.54 19.81
CA PRO A 102 3.78 -5.62 20.76
C PRO A 102 2.69 -6.70 20.79
N LEU A 103 3.06 -7.96 21.07
CA LEU A 103 2.11 -9.09 21.06
C LEU A 103 0.94 -8.96 22.06
N ASN A 104 1.12 -8.21 23.14
CA ASN A 104 0.07 -7.93 24.13
C ASN A 104 -0.74 -6.66 23.81
N CYS A 105 -0.45 -6.01 22.67
CA CYS A 105 -1.18 -4.85 22.20
C CYS A 105 -2.59 -5.25 21.76
N LYS A 106 -3.60 -4.51 22.25
CA LYS A 106 -5.01 -4.75 21.89
C LYS A 106 -5.54 -3.82 20.82
N ASN A 107 -4.97 -2.64 20.68
CA ASN A 107 -5.34 -1.66 19.67
C ASN A 107 -4.22 -0.64 19.47
N TYR A 108 -4.12 -0.15 18.25
CA TYR A 108 -3.12 0.83 17.82
C TYR A 108 -3.08 2.08 18.72
N GLN A 109 -4.23 2.64 19.09
CA GLN A 109 -4.32 3.90 19.83
C GLN A 109 -3.76 3.84 21.26
N THR A 110 -3.79 2.67 21.90
CA THR A 110 -3.35 2.50 23.29
C THR A 110 -1.92 1.96 23.42
N CYS A 111 -1.32 1.52 22.32
CA CYS A 111 0.03 0.96 22.30
C CYS A 111 1.07 2.01 21.92
N THR A 112 1.09 3.10 22.68
CA THR A 112 1.98 4.23 22.45
C THR A 112 3.44 3.88 22.75
N GLY A 113 4.37 4.51 22.04
CA GLY A 113 5.82 4.33 22.23
C GLY A 113 6.46 3.22 21.41
N PHE A 114 5.68 2.49 20.62
CA PHE A 114 6.17 1.49 19.65
C PHE A 114 5.88 1.89 18.20
N THR A 115 4.83 2.68 17.98
CA THR A 115 4.44 3.23 16.67
C THR A 115 5.35 4.41 16.31
N PRO A 116 6.08 4.37 15.19
CA PRO A 116 6.84 5.53 14.74
C PRO A 116 5.89 6.63 14.23
N ASP A 117 6.36 7.87 14.23
CA ASP A 117 5.63 9.06 13.82
C ASP A 117 5.42 9.17 12.29
N ASN A 118 5.70 8.09 11.55
CA ASN A 118 5.61 7.98 10.10
C ASN A 118 5.11 6.59 9.62
N ASP A 119 4.45 5.81 10.47
CA ASP A 119 3.87 4.52 10.07
C ASP A 119 2.71 4.67 9.06
N ILE A 120 2.15 3.53 8.65
CA ILE A 120 1.03 3.46 7.71
C ILE A 120 -0.17 4.34 8.10
N VAL A 121 -0.51 4.46 9.40
CA VAL A 121 -1.66 5.26 9.84
C VAL A 121 -1.36 6.75 9.67
N HIS A 122 -0.15 7.18 10.01
CA HIS A 122 0.28 8.56 9.80
C HIS A 122 0.33 8.91 8.30
N MET A 123 0.90 8.02 7.49
CA MET A 123 1.02 8.24 6.04
C MET A 123 -0.33 8.20 5.31
N LEU A 124 -1.28 7.36 5.75
CA LEU A 124 -2.68 7.41 5.29
C LEU A 124 -3.28 8.80 5.51
N ASN A 125 -3.07 9.39 6.70
CA ASN A 125 -3.58 10.72 7.01
C ASN A 125 -2.91 11.82 6.16
N ILE A 126 -1.59 11.75 5.92
CA ILE A 126 -0.87 12.67 5.04
C ILE A 126 -1.44 12.59 3.61
N CYS A 127 -1.67 11.38 3.10
CA CYS A 127 -2.28 11.17 1.78
C CYS A 127 -3.69 11.76 1.70
N ILE A 128 -4.55 11.48 2.68
CA ILE A 128 -5.93 12.01 2.74
C ILE A 128 -5.91 13.54 2.76
N ARG A 129 -5.10 14.15 3.64
CA ARG A 129 -4.99 15.60 3.76
C ARG A 129 -4.51 16.24 2.48
N THR A 130 -3.50 15.64 1.84
CA THR A 130 -3.00 16.07 0.54
C THR A 130 -4.13 16.06 -0.48
N LEU A 131 -4.86 14.95 -0.63
CA LEU A 131 -5.99 14.82 -1.56
C LEU A 131 -7.17 15.76 -1.26
N GLN A 132 -7.31 16.20 -0.02
CA GLN A 132 -8.29 17.22 0.39
C GLN A 132 -7.84 18.66 0.10
N GLY A 133 -6.60 18.87 -0.36
CA GLY A 133 -6.04 20.18 -0.68
C GLY A 133 -5.27 20.83 0.48
N TYR A 134 -4.92 20.06 1.51
CA TYR A 134 -4.19 20.52 2.69
C TYR A 134 -2.87 19.72 2.86
N PRO A 135 -1.94 19.79 1.90
CA PRO A 135 -0.70 19.01 1.95
C PRO A 135 0.09 19.34 3.23
N ASP A 136 0.79 18.34 3.74
CA ASP A 136 1.65 18.50 4.90
C ASP A 136 2.92 19.27 4.47
N PRO A 137 3.27 20.39 5.13
CA PRO A 137 4.46 21.15 4.78
C PRO A 137 5.76 20.40 5.08
N ASP A 138 5.75 19.49 6.07
CA ASP A 138 6.91 18.71 6.50
C ASP A 138 6.98 17.34 5.78
N HIS A 139 5.95 16.99 5.01
CA HIS A 139 5.94 15.80 4.15
C HIS A 139 5.14 16.06 2.86
N PRO A 140 5.68 16.88 1.94
CA PRO A 140 4.94 17.33 0.76
C PRO A 140 4.79 16.20 -0.27
N LEU A 141 3.56 15.71 -0.46
CA LEU A 141 3.21 14.79 -1.54
C LEU A 141 2.49 15.51 -2.67
N SER A 142 2.75 15.10 -3.91
CA SER A 142 1.88 15.47 -5.03
C SER A 142 0.52 14.77 -4.89
N GLN A 143 -0.54 15.35 -5.45
CA GLN A 143 -1.88 14.71 -5.50
C GLN A 143 -1.81 13.29 -6.07
N ARG A 144 -0.98 13.10 -7.11
CA ARG A 144 -0.83 11.81 -7.77
C ARG A 144 -0.11 10.80 -6.89
N ASN A 145 1.04 11.13 -6.31
CA ASN A 145 1.74 10.19 -5.42
C ASN A 145 0.94 9.92 -4.13
N ALA A 146 0.25 10.92 -3.57
CA ALA A 146 -0.69 10.71 -2.46
C ALA A 146 -1.82 9.74 -2.81
N LEU A 147 -2.38 9.81 -4.03
CA LEU A 147 -3.38 8.86 -4.49
C LEU A 147 -2.80 7.44 -4.62
N LYS A 148 -1.62 7.29 -5.23
CA LYS A 148 -0.97 5.98 -5.38
C LYS A 148 -0.68 5.33 -4.03
N LEU A 149 -0.12 6.10 -3.09
CA LEU A 149 0.16 5.68 -1.72
C LEU A 149 -1.13 5.30 -0.99
N LEU A 150 -2.16 6.15 -1.02
CA LEU A 150 -3.46 5.86 -0.37
C LEU A 150 -4.07 4.55 -0.87
N VAL A 151 -4.03 4.30 -2.18
CA VAL A 151 -4.60 3.08 -2.78
C VAL A 151 -3.81 1.84 -2.36
N HIS A 152 -2.50 1.96 -2.25
CA HIS A 152 -1.63 0.87 -1.78
C HIS A 152 -1.88 0.58 -0.29
N PHE A 153 -1.78 1.60 0.57
CA PHE A 153 -1.89 1.47 2.03
C PHE A 153 -3.27 1.03 2.53
N LEU A 154 -4.33 1.18 1.73
CA LEU A 154 -5.64 0.59 2.08
C LEU A 154 -5.70 -0.92 1.79
N GLY A 155 -4.72 -1.45 1.04
CA GLY A 155 -4.55 -2.87 0.76
C GLY A 155 -3.50 -3.56 1.64
N ASP A 156 -2.54 -2.80 2.19
CA ASP A 156 -1.65 -3.24 3.28
C ASP A 156 -2.44 -3.46 4.59
#